data_AF-A0A9E3E8P1-F1
#
_entry.id   AF-A0A9E3E8P1-F1
#
_cell.length_a   1.000
_cell.length_b   1.000
_cell.length_c   1.000
_cell.angle_alpha   90.00
_cell.angle_beta   90.00
_cell.angle_gamma   90.00
#
_symmetry.space_group_name_H-M   'P 1'
#
loop_
_entity.id
_entity.type
_entity.pdbx_description
1 polymer ?
#
loop_
_entity_poly.entity_id
_entity_poly.type
_entity_poly.pdbx_seq_one_letter_code
_entity_poly.pdbx_strand_id
1 'polypeptide(L)' 'MKDPCIVLREKEQDLARVRAEIQALLTVIPLLDDSAPSWSEPKVVLTSEWDLEQFPDGGITDLERYFPFVRNLRKSG' A
#
# COMPACT_ATOMS: atom_id res chain seq x y z
N MET A 1 15.52 -3.84 21.07
CA MET A 1 15.05 -3.13 19.86
C MET A 1 15.05 -4.15 18.73
N LYS A 2 13.93 -4.33 18.01
CA LYS A 2 13.82 -5.36 16.96
C LYS A 2 14.64 -4.90 15.75
N ASP A 3 15.31 -5.83 15.08
CA ASP A 3 16.12 -5.54 13.89
C ASP A 3 15.23 -4.88 12.81
N PRO A 4 15.61 -3.69 12.26
CA PRO A 4 14.80 -2.98 11.28
C PRO A 4 14.47 -3.80 10.03
N CYS A 5 15.39 -4.65 9.56
CA CYS A 5 15.18 -5.51 8.39
C CYS A 5 14.12 -6.58 8.68
N ILE A 6 14.10 -7.12 9.90
CA ILE A 6 13.06 -8.07 10.34
C ILE A 6 11.69 -7.39 10.38
N VAL A 7 11.61 -6.18 10.92
CA VAL A 7 10.35 -5.42 10.98
C VAL A 7 9.84 -5.09 9.58
N LEU A 8 10.72 -4.68 8.66
CA LEU A 8 10.34 -4.39 7.27
C LEU A 8 9.80 -5.64 6.57
N ARG A 9 10.47 -6.78 6.72
CA ARG A 9 10.02 -8.05 6.13
C ARG A 9 8.67 -8.52 6.66
N GLU A 10 8.45 -8.39 7.98
CA GLU A 10 7.14 -8.66 8.60
C GLU A 10 6.05 -7.79 7.96
N LYS A 11 6.33 -6.50 7.73
CA LYS A 11 5.38 -5.58 7.11
C LYS A 11 5.12 -5.86 5.64
N GLU A 12 6.13 -6.25 4.87
CA GLU A 12 5.95 -6.68 3.49
C GLU A 12 5.02 -7.91 3.40
N GLN A 13 5.18 -8.86 4.32
CA GLN A 13 4.32 -10.04 4.38
C GLN A 13 2.88 -9.70 4.76
N ASP A 14 2.68 -8.80 5.74
CA ASP A 14 1.35 -8.32 6.11
C ASP A 14 0.67 -7.60 4.94
N LEU A 15 1.41 -6.78 4.22
CA LEU A 15 0.89 -6.05 3.05
C LEU A 15 0.51 -7.02 1.92
N ALA A 16 1.33 -8.04 1.66
CA ALA A 16 1.02 -9.08 0.68
C ALA A 16 -0.28 -9.82 1.03
N ARG A 17 -0.51 -10.11 2.32
CA ARG A 17 -1.73 -10.75 2.81
C ARG A 17 -2.97 -9.88 2.57
N VAL A 18 -2.90 -8.60 2.96
CA VAL A 18 -4.01 -7.66 2.78
C VAL A 18 -4.33 -7.48 1.29
N ARG A 19 -3.31 -7.39 0.43
CA ARG A 19 -3.52 -7.35 -1.03
C ARG A 19 -4.27 -8.59 -1.53
N ALA A 20 -3.89 -9.78 -1.08
CA ALA A 20 -4.58 -11.02 -1.46
C ALA A 20 -6.05 -11.03 -1.00
N GLU A 21 -6.33 -10.55 0.22
CA GLU A 21 -7.70 -10.45 0.75
C GLU A 21 -8.54 -9.44 -0.06
N ILE A 22 -7.99 -8.28 -0.40
CA ILE A 22 -8.67 -7.30 -1.27
C ILE A 22 -8.98 -7.91 -2.63
N GLN A 23 -8.05 -8.65 -3.25
CA GLN A 23 -8.28 -9.31 -4.53
C GLN A 23 -9.38 -10.38 -4.43
N ALA A 24 -9.42 -11.14 -3.34
CA ALA A 24 -10.48 -12.10 -3.09
C ALA A 24 -11.85 -11.41 -2.95
N LEU A 25 -11.93 -10.32 -2.20
CA LEU A 25 -13.15 -9.53 -2.03
C LEU A 25 -13.62 -8.92 -3.36
N LEU A 26 -12.71 -8.34 -4.15
CA LEU A 26 -13.03 -7.80 -5.48
C LEU A 26 -13.57 -8.88 -6.43
N THR A 27 -13.14 -10.13 -6.26
CA THR A 27 -13.67 -11.26 -7.05
C THR A 27 -15.09 -11.63 -6.63
N VAL A 28 -15.41 -11.52 -5.34
CA VAL A 28 -16.71 -11.93 -4.77
C VAL A 28 -17.77 -10.83 -4.92
N ILE A 29 -17.39 -9.55 -4.88
CA ILE A 29 -18.32 -8.42 -4.98
C ILE A 29 -19.29 -8.54 -6.18
N PRO A 30 -18.83 -8.79 -7.42
CA PRO A 30 -19.73 -8.94 -8.57
C PRO A 30 -20.68 -10.14 -8.49
N LEU A 31 -20.34 -11.15 -7.68
CA LEU A 31 -21.19 -12.33 -7.46
C LEU A 31 -22.30 -12.08 -6.45
N LEU A 32 -22.15 -11.06 -5.61
CA LEU A 32 -23.12 -10.64 -4.60
C LEU A 32 -23.96 -9.45 -5.04
N ASP A 33 -23.59 -8.79 -6.14
CA ASP A 33 -24.33 -7.68 -6.70
C ASP A 33 -25.51 -8.22 -7.54
N ASP A 34 -26.70 -8.22 -6.95
CA ASP A 34 -27.96 -8.58 -7.64
C ASP A 34 -28.40 -7.51 -8.68
N SER A 35 -27.64 -6.42 -8.85
CA SER A 35 -27.94 -5.41 -9.86
C SER A 35 -27.34 -5.78 -11.23
N ALA A 36 -28.22 -6.06 -12.18
CA ALA A 36 -27.88 -6.22 -13.60
C ALA A 36 -27.26 -4.91 -14.18
N PRO A 37 -26.55 -4.97 -15.31
CA PRO A 37 -25.25 -4.33 -15.48
C PRO A 37 -25.33 -2.83 -15.75
N SER A 38 -24.78 -2.04 -14.85
CA SER A 38 -24.16 -0.77 -15.18
C SER A 38 -22.66 -0.98 -15.06
N TRP A 39 -22.02 -1.47 -16.13
CA TRP A 39 -20.56 -1.51 -16.28
C TRP A 39 -19.99 -0.09 -16.32
N SER A 40 -20.02 0.61 -15.19
CA SER A 40 -19.00 1.57 -14.85
C SER A 40 -18.04 0.79 -13.98
N GLU A 41 -17.14 0.04 -14.61
CA GLU A 41 -16.04 -0.64 -13.91
C GLU A 41 -15.45 0.34 -12.89
N PRO A 42 -15.47 0.06 -11.58
CA PRO A 42 -14.51 0.71 -10.73
C PRO A 42 -13.18 0.11 -11.18
N LYS A 43 -12.47 0.85 -12.03
CA LYS A 43 -11.07 0.63 -12.35
C LYS A 43 -10.28 0.86 -11.06
N VAL A 44 -10.46 -0.03 -10.08
CA VAL A 44 -9.54 -0.15 -8.94
C VAL A 44 -8.34 -0.86 -9.51
N VAL A 45 -7.61 -0.12 -10.34
CA VAL A 45 -6.26 -0.44 -10.75
C VAL A 45 -5.47 -0.33 -9.45
N LEU A 46 -5.38 -1.44 -8.71
CA LEU A 46 -4.31 -1.67 -7.75
C LEU A 46 -3.04 -1.91 -8.57
N THR A 47 -2.66 -0.97 -9.43
CA THR A 47 -1.28 -0.89 -9.84
C THR A 47 -0.51 -0.66 -8.56
N SER A 48 0.52 -1.45 -8.39
CA SER A 48 1.60 -1.29 -7.43
C SER A 48 2.33 0.06 -7.56
N GLU A 49 1.87 0.97 -8.43
CA GLU A 49 2.08 2.40 -8.31
C GLU A 49 1.27 2.90 -7.12
N TRP A 50 1.94 2.98 -5.98
CA TRP A 50 1.74 4.20 -5.21
C TRP A 50 1.84 5.36 -6.20
N ASP A 51 0.83 6.20 -6.19
CA ASP A 51 0.74 7.48 -6.88
C ASP A 51 2.02 8.29 -6.57
N LEU A 52 3.11 8.01 -7.29
CA LEU A 52 4.41 8.67 -7.13
C LEU A 52 4.33 10.14 -7.55
N GLU A 53 3.21 10.54 -8.16
CA GLU A 53 2.83 11.92 -8.48
C GLU A 53 2.47 12.75 -7.23
N GLN A 54 2.33 12.14 -6.04
CA GLN A 54 1.98 12.85 -4.80
C GLN A 54 3.12 13.04 -3.81
N PHE A 55 4.35 12.65 -4.13
CA PHE A 55 5.49 13.09 -3.33
C PHE A 55 5.88 14.49 -3.80
N PRO A 56 5.64 15.55 -3.00
CA PRO A 56 6.19 16.85 -3.34
C PRO A 56 7.71 16.70 -3.44
N ASP A 57 8.33 17.45 -4.34
CA ASP A 57 9.78 17.50 -4.65
C ASP A 57 10.69 17.77 -3.41
N GLY A 58 10.11 17.87 -2.21
CA GLY A 58 10.81 17.88 -0.94
C GLY A 58 11.29 16.47 -0.60
N GLY A 59 12.59 16.24 -0.74
CA GLY A 59 13.24 14.93 -0.57
C GLY A 59 13.04 14.23 0.79
N ILE A 60 14.03 13.46 1.25
CA ILE A 60 13.88 12.50 2.36
C ILE A 60 13.28 13.06 3.68
N THR A 61 13.34 14.38 3.89
CA THR A 61 12.67 15.09 4.99
C THR A 61 11.14 15.10 4.93
N ASP A 62 10.53 15.17 3.74
CA ASP A 62 9.06 15.11 3.64
C ASP A 62 8.56 13.68 3.89
N LEU A 63 9.36 12.69 3.50
CA LEU A 63 9.10 11.29 3.78
C LEU A 63 9.05 10.99 5.29
N GLU A 64 9.80 11.73 6.12
CA GLU A 64 9.72 11.61 7.59
C GLU A 64 8.36 12.03 8.15
N ARG A 65 7.60 12.88 7.44
CA ARG A 65 6.28 13.35 7.86
C ARG A 65 5.24 12.23 7.82
N TYR A 66 5.31 11.40 6.78
CA TYR A 66 4.39 10.27 6.57
C TYR A 66 4.95 8.96 7.14
N PHE A 67 6.27 8.83 7.20
CA PHE A 67 6.98 7.63 7.62
C PHE A 67 8.05 7.96 8.67
N PRO A 68 7.67 8.09 9.96
CA PRO A 68 8.57 8.55 11.02
C PRO A 68 9.81 7.66 11.24
N PHE A 69 9.79 6.41 10.76
CA PHE A 69 10.92 5.49 10.84
C PHE A 69 12.11 5.91 9.97
N VAL A 70 11.89 6.69 8.91
CA VAL A 70 12.94 7.21 8.00
C VAL A 70 14.00 8.01 8.75
N ARG A 71 13.59 8.74 9.80
CA ARG A 71 14.48 9.51 10.67
C ARG A 71 15.58 8.64 11.30
N ASN A 72 15.32 7.36 11.56
CA ASN A 72 16.27 6.45 12.19
C ASN A 72 17.31 5.92 11.19
N LEU A 73 16.99 5.89 9.90
CA LEU A 73 17.93 5.50 8.84
C LEU A 73 19.03 6.55 8.66
N ARG A 74 18.69 7.84 8.75
CA ARG A 74 19.64 8.96 8.69
C ARG A 74 20.69 8.93 9.82
N LYS A 75 20.33 8.40 10.99
CA LYS A 75 21.19 8.36 12.17
C LYS A 75 22.21 7.22 12.17
N SER A 76 22.11 6.31 11.19
CA SER A 76 22.93 5.10 11.12
C SER A 76 24.03 5.15 10.04
N GLY A 77 24.27 6.33 9.45
CA GLY A 77 25.31 6.58 8.44
C GLY A 77 26.48 7.39 8.99
#